data_AF-A0A2R3JUJ8-F1
#
_entry.id   AF-A0A2R3JUJ8-F1
#
_cell.length_a   1.000
_cell.length_b   1.000
_cell.length_c   1.000
_cell.angle_alpha   90.00
_cell.angle_beta   90.00
_cell.angle_gamma   90.00
#
_symmetry.space_group_name_H-M   'P 1'
#
loop_
_entity.id
_entity.type
_entity.pdbx_description
1 polymer ?
#
loop_
_entity_poly.entity_id
_entity_poly.type
_entity_poly.pdbx_seq_one_letter_code
_entity_poly.pdbx_strand_id
1 'polypeptide(L)'
;MNRDHIDELAEQQAERRRNLYQGLRTDKTHVEVNKHPFEIVFEYHDGFDLDKFVERFSPILNKYDYIVGDWGFEQLRLKGFFRDETKEVQRSQTIGAVQDYLYEYCNFGCAYFILKNERVIKPKRTSHPRKDDRHGKRGNGSTTNQSRGRSNRSSSKSKQRHKSKSFTTKQKAAPFSEKRQTPAKVNAGSGRQAQTTKQTSGKRHFTIRQK
;
A
#
# COMPACT_ATOMS: atom_id res chain seq x y z
N MET A 1 -19.03 -28.03 -15.28
CA MET A 1 -17.66 -27.58 -15.63
C MET A 1 -16.73 -28.68 -15.17
N ASN A 2 -16.01 -29.31 -16.11
CA ASN A 2 -15.24 -30.52 -15.84
C ASN A 2 -13.95 -30.13 -15.10
N ARG A 3 -13.76 -30.71 -13.92
CA ARG A 3 -12.64 -30.44 -13.02
C ARG A 3 -11.30 -30.78 -13.70
N ASP A 4 -11.30 -31.87 -14.46
CA ASP A 4 -10.12 -32.41 -15.15
C ASP A 4 -9.53 -31.44 -16.20
N HIS A 5 -10.37 -30.72 -16.94
CA HIS A 5 -9.89 -29.73 -17.92
C HIS A 5 -9.32 -28.46 -17.25
N ILE A 6 -9.79 -28.12 -16.04
CA ILE A 6 -9.24 -27.00 -15.27
C ILE A 6 -7.85 -27.37 -14.74
N ASP A 7 -7.70 -28.60 -14.24
CA ASP A 7 -6.43 -29.12 -13.72
C ASP A 7 -5.40 -29.24 -14.86
N GLU A 8 -5.80 -29.77 -16.03
CA GLU A 8 -4.93 -29.87 -17.22
C GLU A 8 -4.46 -28.49 -17.72
N LEU A 9 -5.34 -27.48 -17.74
CA LEU A 9 -4.97 -26.11 -18.10
C LEU A 9 -4.04 -25.47 -17.06
N ALA A 10 -4.22 -25.78 -15.78
CA ALA A 10 -3.37 -25.29 -14.70
C ALA A 10 -1.96 -25.90 -14.79
N GLU A 11 -1.86 -27.20 -15.06
CA GLU A 11 -0.61 -27.91 -15.27
C GLU A 11 0.14 -27.39 -16.50
N GLN A 12 -0.53 -27.23 -17.65
CA GLN A 12 0.08 -26.64 -18.85
C GLN A 12 0.61 -25.22 -18.60
N GLN A 13 -0.05 -24.42 -17.78
CA GLN A 13 0.44 -23.09 -17.40
C GLN A 13 1.62 -23.15 -16.44
N ALA A 14 1.63 -24.10 -15.50
CA ALA A 14 2.75 -24.33 -14.58
C ALA A 14 3.99 -24.82 -15.34
N GLU A 15 3.84 -25.76 -16.26
CA GLU A 15 4.94 -26.29 -17.09
C GLU A 15 5.58 -25.21 -17.96
N ARG A 16 4.79 -24.35 -18.60
CA ARG A 16 5.34 -23.20 -19.37
C ARG A 16 6.17 -22.25 -18.51
N ARG A 17 5.89 -22.18 -17.20
CA ARG A 17 6.60 -21.30 -16.25
C ARG A 17 7.77 -22.00 -15.55
N ARG A 18 7.79 -23.33 -15.50
CA ARG A 18 8.70 -24.13 -14.69
C ARG A 18 10.18 -23.93 -15.02
N ASN A 19 10.49 -23.52 -16.26
CA ASN A 19 11.87 -23.36 -16.74
C ASN A 19 12.34 -21.90 -16.87
N LEU A 20 11.58 -20.90 -16.41
CA LEU A 20 11.96 -19.51 -16.68
C LEU A 20 13.05 -18.96 -15.74
N TYR A 21 13.15 -19.49 -14.52
CA TYR A 21 14.05 -18.95 -13.51
C TYR A 21 14.90 -20.06 -12.89
N GLN A 22 16.16 -19.73 -12.63
CA GLN A 22 17.12 -20.60 -11.93
C GLN A 22 17.30 -20.08 -10.52
N GLY A 23 17.21 -20.97 -9.53
CA GLY A 23 17.59 -20.70 -8.14
C GLY A 23 18.83 -21.48 -7.75
N LEU A 24 19.70 -20.87 -6.97
CA LEU A 24 20.85 -21.49 -6.33
C LEU A 24 20.82 -21.14 -4.84
N ARG A 25 20.97 -22.14 -3.98
CA ARG A 25 21.18 -21.91 -2.54
C ARG A 25 22.68 -21.82 -2.29
N THR A 26 23.15 -20.66 -1.82
CA THR A 26 24.55 -20.45 -1.47
C THR A 26 24.80 -20.88 -0.03
N ASP A 27 23.98 -20.40 0.90
CA ASP A 27 24.10 -20.68 2.34
C ASP A 27 22.77 -21.14 2.95
N LYS A 28 22.76 -21.36 4.27
CA LYS A 28 21.53 -21.58 5.03
C LYS A 28 20.58 -20.38 4.93
N THR A 29 21.12 -19.16 4.92
CA THR A 29 20.36 -17.91 4.88
C THR A 29 20.44 -17.19 3.53
N HIS A 30 21.41 -17.49 2.66
CA HIS A 30 21.57 -16.78 1.39
C HIS A 30 21.16 -17.64 0.20
N VAL A 31 20.31 -17.08 -0.66
CA VAL A 31 19.84 -17.71 -1.89
C VAL A 31 19.95 -16.73 -3.04
N GLU A 32 20.25 -17.25 -4.23
CA GLU A 32 20.32 -16.46 -5.45
C GLU A 32 19.25 -16.96 -6.42
N VAL A 33 18.37 -16.06 -6.87
CA VAL A 33 17.36 -16.38 -7.89
C VAL A 33 17.51 -15.44 -9.06
N ASN A 34 17.71 -15.99 -10.26
CA ASN A 34 17.90 -15.22 -11.49
C ASN A 34 18.99 -14.14 -11.37
N LYS A 35 20.15 -14.48 -10.79
CA LYS A 35 21.28 -13.56 -10.53
C LYS A 35 20.95 -12.42 -9.55
N HIS A 36 19.89 -12.58 -8.75
CA HIS A 36 19.55 -11.67 -7.67
C HIS A 36 19.77 -12.37 -6.31
N PRO A 37 20.65 -11.82 -5.46
CA PRO A 37 20.87 -12.35 -4.12
C PRO A 37 19.75 -11.91 -3.17
N PHE A 38 19.28 -12.88 -2.38
CA PHE A 38 18.29 -12.73 -1.32
C PHE A 38 18.81 -13.35 -0.02
N GLU A 39 18.44 -12.74 1.09
CA GLU A 39 18.77 -13.17 2.44
C GLU A 39 17.48 -13.58 3.17
N ILE A 40 17.43 -14.78 3.73
CA ILE A 40 16.37 -15.27 4.60
C ILE A 40 16.56 -14.62 5.97
N VAL A 41 15.72 -13.63 6.27
CA VAL A 41 15.75 -12.88 7.53
C VAL A 41 14.97 -13.58 8.62
N PHE A 42 13.86 -14.21 8.25
CA PHE A 42 12.98 -14.89 9.18
C PHE A 42 12.30 -16.08 8.52
N GLU A 43 12.17 -17.17 9.26
CA GLU A 43 11.53 -18.39 8.83
C GLU A 43 10.69 -18.96 9.98
N TYR A 44 9.48 -19.39 9.65
CA TYR A 44 8.54 -20.00 10.58
C TYR A 44 8.05 -21.33 10.03
N HIS A 45 8.12 -22.40 10.83
CA HIS A 45 7.77 -23.78 10.47
C HIS A 45 8.48 -24.30 9.21
N ASP A 46 9.78 -24.03 9.05
CA ASP A 46 10.58 -24.48 7.91
C ASP A 46 9.90 -24.17 6.56
N GLY A 47 9.29 -22.99 6.48
CA GLY A 47 8.45 -22.60 5.35
C GLY A 47 9.21 -22.27 4.07
N PHE A 48 10.55 -22.18 4.10
CA PHE A 48 11.31 -21.80 2.92
C PHE A 48 11.71 -23.01 2.07
N ASP A 49 11.15 -23.07 0.87
CA ASP A 49 11.52 -24.03 -0.18
C ASP A 49 11.98 -23.25 -1.42
N LEU A 50 13.23 -23.49 -1.83
CA LEU A 50 13.85 -22.81 -2.97
C LEU A 50 13.13 -23.12 -4.28
N ASP A 51 12.78 -24.38 -4.53
CA ASP A 51 12.19 -24.80 -5.80
C ASP A 51 10.81 -24.16 -5.97
N LYS A 52 10.02 -24.17 -4.88
CA LYS A 52 8.71 -23.54 -4.81
C LYS A 52 8.80 -22.02 -4.93
N PHE A 53 9.81 -21.41 -4.31
CA PHE A 53 10.06 -19.98 -4.44
C PHE A 53 10.37 -19.59 -5.89
N VAL A 54 11.28 -20.31 -6.55
CA VAL A 54 11.69 -20.06 -7.95
C VAL A 54 10.52 -20.22 -8.92
N GLU A 55 9.68 -21.25 -8.72
CA GLU A 55 8.47 -21.50 -9.53
C GLU A 55 7.50 -20.31 -9.50
N ARG A 56 7.31 -19.71 -8.31
CA ARG A 56 6.38 -18.58 -8.11
C ARG A 56 7.01 -17.22 -8.31
N PHE A 57 8.33 -17.15 -8.33
CA PHE A 57 9.07 -15.91 -8.46
C PHE A 57 8.69 -15.15 -9.74
N SER A 58 8.66 -13.82 -9.61
CA SER A 58 8.46 -12.92 -10.74
C SER A 58 9.42 -11.74 -10.62
N PRO A 59 10.07 -11.30 -11.70
CA PRO A 59 11.00 -10.16 -11.71
C PRO A 59 10.37 -8.86 -11.19
N ILE A 60 9.05 -8.74 -11.22
CA ILE A 60 8.35 -7.59 -10.61
C ILE A 60 8.59 -7.49 -9.10
N LEU A 61 8.96 -8.60 -8.44
CA LEU A 61 9.27 -8.63 -7.02
C LEU A 61 10.62 -7.96 -6.70
N ASN A 62 11.53 -7.85 -7.68
CA ASN A 62 12.85 -7.22 -7.50
C ASN A 62 12.79 -5.73 -7.17
N LYS A 63 11.63 -5.08 -7.36
CA LYS A 63 11.43 -3.68 -6.99
C LYS A 63 11.25 -3.48 -5.48
N TYR A 64 10.93 -4.55 -4.74
CA TYR A 64 10.65 -4.51 -3.32
C TYR A 64 11.92 -4.83 -2.51
N ASP A 65 12.01 -4.26 -1.32
CA ASP A 65 13.11 -4.49 -0.39
C ASP A 65 12.96 -5.82 0.36
N TYR A 66 11.72 -6.24 0.62
CA TYR A 66 11.38 -7.48 1.30
C TYR A 66 10.35 -8.27 0.50
N ILE A 67 10.45 -9.59 0.55
CA ILE A 67 9.47 -10.52 -0.01
C ILE A 67 9.03 -11.44 1.11
N VAL A 68 7.72 -11.45 1.38
CA VAL A 68 7.10 -12.39 2.29
C VAL A 68 6.55 -13.54 1.47
N GLY A 69 6.94 -14.76 1.83
CA GLY A 69 6.37 -15.98 1.31
C GLY A 69 5.51 -16.64 2.37
N ASP A 70 4.25 -16.92 2.06
CA ASP A 70 3.33 -17.56 3.00
C ASP A 70 2.53 -18.67 2.31
N TRP A 71 2.21 -19.71 3.08
CA TRP A 71 1.57 -20.92 2.57
C TRP A 71 0.06 -20.89 2.78
N GLY A 72 -0.68 -20.69 1.69
CA GLY A 72 -2.15 -20.76 1.69
C GLY A 72 -2.63 -21.99 0.94
N PHE A 73 -3.34 -22.91 1.60
CA PHE A 73 -3.83 -24.15 0.97
C PHE A 73 -2.73 -24.91 0.22
N GLU A 74 -1.55 -25.05 0.84
CA GLU A 74 -0.35 -25.69 0.26
C GLU A 74 0.20 -25.00 -1.00
N GLN A 75 -0.28 -23.80 -1.32
CA GLN A 75 0.26 -22.98 -2.40
C GLN A 75 1.08 -21.83 -1.82
N LEU A 76 2.32 -21.74 -2.30
CA LEU A 76 3.17 -20.61 -1.97
C LEU A 76 2.65 -19.33 -2.63
N ARG A 77 2.49 -18.30 -1.80
CA ARG A 77 2.12 -16.94 -2.19
C ARG A 77 3.31 -16.03 -1.91
N LEU A 78 3.60 -15.11 -2.83
CA LEU A 78 4.69 -14.15 -2.68
C LEU A 78 4.13 -12.73 -2.68
N LYS A 79 4.45 -11.96 -1.64
CA LYS A 79 4.07 -10.55 -1.51
C LYS A 79 5.30 -9.70 -1.26
N GLY A 80 5.47 -8.65 -2.06
CA GLY A 80 6.56 -7.69 -1.88
C GLY A 80 6.18 -6.54 -0.95
N PHE A 81 7.14 -6.14 -0.10
CA PHE A 81 7.05 -5.04 0.85
C PHE A 81 8.27 -4.12 0.71
N PHE A 82 8.07 -2.83 0.97
CA PHE A 82 9.13 -1.83 1.00
C PHE A 82 9.64 -1.62 2.42
N ARG A 83 10.82 -1.02 2.53
CA ARG A 83 11.33 -0.54 3.83
C ARG A 83 10.53 0.66 4.33
N ASP A 84 10.32 0.74 5.64
CA ASP A 84 9.50 1.78 6.30
C ASP A 84 9.99 3.22 6.05
N GLU A 85 11.27 3.41 5.72
CA GLU A 85 11.86 4.73 5.41
C GLU A 85 11.36 5.34 4.08
N THR A 86 10.64 4.58 3.25
CA THR A 86 10.24 5.02 1.91
C THR A 86 8.98 5.89 1.96
N LYS A 87 9.17 7.22 1.94
CA LYS A 87 8.09 8.23 2.09
C LYS A 87 7.00 8.19 1.00
N GLU A 88 7.25 7.58 -0.15
CA GLU A 88 6.30 7.52 -1.28
C GLU A 88 5.43 6.24 -1.28
N VAL A 89 5.57 5.38 -0.27
CA VAL A 89 4.89 4.08 -0.20
C VAL A 89 3.75 4.12 0.82
N GLN A 90 2.63 3.47 0.50
CA GLN A 90 1.53 3.28 1.45
C GLN A 90 1.96 2.40 2.62
N ARG A 91 1.56 2.73 3.85
CA ARG A 91 1.92 1.95 5.06
C ARG A 91 1.58 0.46 4.94
N SER A 92 0.49 0.11 4.26
CA SER A 92 0.09 -1.29 4.01
C SER A 92 1.08 -2.09 3.16
N GLN A 93 2.01 -1.42 2.46
CA GLN A 93 3.03 -2.02 1.62
C GLN A 93 4.43 -1.94 2.26
N THR A 94 4.55 -1.52 3.52
CA THR A 94 5.85 -1.47 4.20
C THR A 94 6.05 -2.66 5.12
N ILE A 95 7.31 -2.93 5.48
CA ILE A 95 7.67 -4.05 6.37
C ILE A 95 6.89 -4.01 7.70
N GLY A 96 6.59 -2.81 8.24
CA GLY A 96 5.79 -2.69 9.46
C GLY A 96 4.37 -3.28 9.36
N ALA A 97 3.79 -3.36 8.16
CA ALA A 97 2.45 -3.94 7.95
C ALA A 97 2.47 -5.44 7.61
N VAL A 98 3.65 -6.09 7.59
CA VAL A 98 3.76 -7.54 7.33
C VAL A 98 2.97 -8.35 8.35
N GLN A 99 2.99 -7.94 9.62
CA GLN A 99 2.26 -8.64 10.67
C GLN A 99 0.75 -8.60 10.43
N ASP A 100 0.22 -7.45 10.04
CA ASP A 100 -1.20 -7.28 9.70
C ASP A 100 -1.57 -8.13 8.48
N TYR A 101 -0.70 -8.17 7.46
CA TYR A 101 -0.88 -9.02 6.30
C TYR A 101 -0.95 -10.51 6.67
N LEU A 102 -0.03 -10.98 7.52
CA LEU A 102 -0.05 -12.38 7.97
C LEU A 102 -1.33 -12.69 8.75
N TYR A 103 -1.79 -11.80 9.63
CA TYR A 103 -3.04 -12.02 10.36
C TYR A 103 -4.29 -12.01 9.49
N GLU A 104 -4.30 -11.27 8.38
CA GLU A 104 -5.46 -11.19 7.49
C GLU A 104 -5.51 -12.37 6.50
N TYR A 105 -4.35 -12.84 6.00
CA TYR A 105 -4.29 -13.78 4.86
C TYR A 105 -3.67 -15.15 5.18
N CYS A 106 -2.87 -15.29 6.24
CA CYS A 106 -2.20 -16.53 6.63
C CYS A 106 -3.06 -17.23 7.70
N ASN A 107 -3.45 -18.48 7.43
CA ASN A 107 -4.27 -19.26 8.37
C ASN A 107 -3.46 -19.61 9.63
N PHE A 108 -4.12 -20.06 10.70
CA PHE A 108 -3.40 -20.54 11.88
C PHE A 108 -2.47 -21.72 11.53
N GLY A 109 -1.23 -21.69 12.02
CA GLY A 109 -0.22 -22.73 11.74
C GLY A 109 0.37 -22.67 10.32
N CYS A 110 0.01 -21.67 9.53
CA CYS A 110 0.60 -21.39 8.21
C CYS A 110 2.09 -21.12 8.35
N ALA A 111 2.90 -21.88 7.60
CA ALA A 111 4.32 -21.61 7.48
C ALA A 111 4.53 -20.32 6.65
N TYR A 112 5.55 -19.55 6.99
CA TYR A 112 5.91 -18.37 6.23
C TYR A 112 7.38 -18.03 6.41
N PHE A 113 7.92 -17.26 5.49
CA PHE A 113 9.29 -16.76 5.51
C PHE A 113 9.36 -15.33 5.00
N ILE A 114 10.40 -14.62 5.39
CA ILE A 114 10.68 -13.26 4.96
C ILE A 114 12.07 -13.23 4.37
N LEU A 115 12.14 -12.91 3.07
CA LEU A 115 13.37 -12.64 2.36
C LEU A 115 13.62 -11.13 2.30
N LYS A 116 14.87 -10.75 2.48
CA LYS A 116 15.37 -9.41 2.18
C LYS A 116 16.12 -9.46 0.86
N ASN A 117 15.78 -8.53 -0.02
CA ASN A 117 16.46 -8.36 -1.29
C ASN A 117 17.69 -7.49 -1.07
N GLU A 118 18.88 -8.05 -1.31
CA GLU A 118 20.12 -7.29 -1.17
C GLU A 118 20.34 -6.31 -2.32
N ARG A 119 19.77 -6.61 -3.50
CA ARG A 119 19.95 -5.85 -4.73
C ARG A 119 18.63 -5.31 -5.27
N VAL A 120 18.02 -4.39 -4.52
CA VAL A 120 16.75 -3.76 -4.89
C VAL A 120 16.92 -2.90 -6.14
N ILE A 121 16.14 -3.20 -7.18
CA ILE A 121 16.09 -2.38 -8.40
C ILE A 121 15.08 -1.26 -8.18
N LYS A 122 15.55 -0.11 -7.68
CA LYS A 122 14.69 1.07 -7.54
C LYS A 122 14.40 1.65 -8.93
N PRO A 123 13.13 1.85 -9.32
CA PRO A 123 12.82 2.50 -10.59
C PRO A 123 13.36 3.93 -10.55
N LYS A 124 14.24 4.28 -11.50
CA LYS A 124 14.73 5.66 -11.63
C LYS A 124 13.51 6.55 -11.90
N ARG A 125 13.25 7.50 -11.00
CA ARG A 125 12.26 8.56 -11.25
C ARG A 125 12.71 9.29 -12.51
N THR A 126 11.94 9.20 -13.59
CA THR A 126 12.09 10.13 -14.70
C THR A 126 11.68 11.50 -14.16
N SER A 127 12.66 12.24 -13.66
CA SER A 127 12.50 13.66 -13.37
C SER A 127 12.32 14.36 -14.71
N HIS A 128 11.14 14.28 -15.30
CA HIS A 128 10.75 15.24 -16.31
C HIS A 128 10.74 16.58 -15.59
N PRO A 129 11.68 17.49 -15.90
CA PRO A 129 11.66 18.81 -15.31
C PRO A 129 10.34 19.42 -15.75
N ARG A 130 9.46 19.74 -14.81
CA ARG A 130 8.34 20.63 -15.11
C ARG A 130 9.00 21.93 -15.55
N LYS A 131 8.99 22.19 -16.86
CA LYS A 131 9.40 23.46 -17.44
C LYS A 131 8.53 24.51 -16.74
N ASP A 132 9.11 25.24 -15.80
CA ASP A 132 8.45 26.38 -15.18
C ASP A 132 8.38 27.46 -16.25
N ASP A 133 7.28 27.48 -17.02
CA ASP A 133 6.96 28.51 -18.01
C ASP A 133 6.63 29.85 -17.33
N ARG A 134 7.49 30.32 -16.41
CA ARG A 134 7.46 31.69 -15.91
C ARG A 134 8.19 32.58 -16.91
N HIS A 135 7.45 32.89 -17.97
CA HIS A 135 7.80 33.90 -18.95
C HIS A 135 8.15 35.23 -18.25
N GLY A 136 9.33 35.75 -18.62
CA GLY A 136 10.03 36.77 -17.84
C GLY A 136 9.43 38.17 -17.90
N LYS A 137 9.51 38.87 -16.76
CA LYS A 137 9.55 40.34 -16.74
C LYS A 137 10.92 40.81 -17.22
N ARG A 138 11.04 41.07 -18.52
CA ARG A 138 12.11 41.93 -19.05
C ARG A 138 11.80 43.37 -18.65
N GLY A 139 12.58 43.92 -17.72
CA GLY A 139 12.74 45.36 -17.60
C GLY A 139 13.81 45.83 -18.59
N ASN A 140 13.52 46.84 -19.39
CA ASN A 140 14.43 47.97 -19.66
C ASN A 140 13.75 49.11 -20.44
N GLY A 141 14.04 50.35 -20.02
CA GLY A 141 14.31 51.45 -20.97
C GLY A 141 13.21 52.45 -21.35
N SER A 142 13.27 53.63 -20.70
CA SER A 142 13.11 54.99 -21.27
C SER A 142 11.75 55.48 -21.80
N THR A 143 11.16 56.49 -21.14
CA THR A 143 11.10 57.85 -21.74
C THR A 143 10.77 58.93 -20.71
N THR A 144 11.57 59.98 -20.78
CA THR A 144 11.47 61.31 -20.17
C THR A 144 10.07 61.88 -20.14
N ASN A 145 9.60 62.38 -18.98
CA ASN A 145 8.75 63.57 -19.01
C ASN A 145 8.87 64.39 -17.72
N GLN A 146 9.06 65.70 -17.94
CA GLN A 146 9.41 66.71 -16.96
C GLN A 146 8.25 66.94 -15.98
N SER A 147 8.53 66.92 -14.68
CA SER A 147 7.61 67.45 -13.67
C SER A 147 8.14 68.76 -13.11
N ARG A 148 7.51 69.85 -13.54
CA ARG A 148 7.53 71.14 -12.85
C ARG A 148 6.83 70.97 -11.50
N GLY A 149 7.42 71.56 -10.47
CA GLY A 149 7.02 71.35 -9.09
C GLY A 149 5.61 71.84 -8.74
N ARG A 150 5.13 71.37 -7.58
CA ARG A 150 4.41 72.19 -6.62
C ARG A 150 4.37 71.51 -5.25
N SER A 151 4.51 72.37 -4.27
CA SER A 151 4.71 72.13 -2.84
C SER A 151 3.45 71.64 -2.11
N ASN A 152 3.72 71.10 -0.91
CA ASN A 152 2.89 71.06 0.29
C ASN A 152 1.52 70.37 0.22
N ARG A 153 1.38 69.30 1.00
CA ARG A 153 0.52 69.37 2.21
C ARG A 153 0.76 68.20 3.17
N SER A 154 0.93 68.60 4.42
CA SER A 154 0.80 67.80 5.63
C SER A 154 -0.54 67.06 5.68
N SER A 155 -0.53 65.84 6.24
CA SER A 155 -1.26 65.53 7.47
C SER A 155 -1.27 64.03 7.76
N SER A 156 -0.94 63.73 9.01
CA SER A 156 -1.29 62.54 9.79
C SER A 156 -2.35 61.59 9.22
N LYS A 157 -2.05 60.28 9.16
CA LYS A 157 -2.72 59.29 10.04
C LYS A 157 -2.14 57.87 9.89
N SER A 158 -1.88 57.28 11.06
CA SER A 158 -2.29 55.91 11.42
C SER A 158 -1.80 54.71 10.60
N LYS A 159 -0.88 53.98 11.24
CA LYS A 159 -0.59 52.54 11.06
C LYS A 159 -1.87 51.72 10.81
N GLN A 160 -1.91 50.95 9.73
CA GLN A 160 -2.68 49.70 9.67
C GLN A 160 -1.80 48.57 9.12
N ARG A 161 -1.37 47.70 10.04
CA ARG A 161 -0.80 46.38 9.77
C ARG A 161 -1.86 45.52 9.10
N HIS A 162 -1.50 44.85 8.01
CA HIS A 162 -2.32 43.81 7.40
C HIS A 162 -2.57 42.66 8.40
N LYS A 163 -3.86 42.39 8.64
CA LYS A 163 -4.38 41.26 9.41
C LYS A 163 -3.98 39.94 8.77
N SER A 164 -3.19 39.14 9.49
CA SER A 164 -3.19 37.69 9.36
C SER A 164 -4.57 37.15 9.77
N LYS A 165 -5.32 36.56 8.83
CA LYS A 165 -6.52 35.80 9.16
C LYS A 165 -6.10 34.46 9.80
N SER A 166 -5.99 34.46 11.12
CA SER A 166 -6.10 33.25 11.93
C SER A 166 -7.58 32.84 11.95
N PHE A 167 -7.86 31.64 11.46
CA PHE A 167 -9.17 31.00 11.65
C PHE A 167 -9.27 30.66 13.15
N THR A 168 -10.04 31.46 13.89
CA THR A 168 -10.46 31.14 15.25
C THR A 168 -11.95 30.82 15.21
N THR A 169 -12.29 29.54 15.19
CA THR A 169 -13.67 29.12 15.44
C THR A 169 -13.83 29.03 16.96
N LYS A 170 -14.28 30.13 17.57
CA LYS A 170 -14.83 30.11 18.93
C LYS A 170 -16.17 29.39 18.89
N GLN A 171 -16.19 28.11 19.23
CA GLN A 171 -17.38 27.47 19.78
C GLN A 171 -17.00 26.88 21.13
N LYS A 172 -17.72 27.31 22.17
CA LYS A 172 -17.60 26.74 23.51
C LYS A 172 -17.98 25.27 23.42
N ALA A 173 -17.08 24.38 23.83
CA ALA A 173 -17.36 22.97 23.96
C ALA A 173 -18.41 22.76 25.06
N ALA A 174 -19.54 22.13 24.72
CA ALA A 174 -20.41 21.53 25.73
C ALA A 174 -19.63 20.41 26.45
N PRO A 175 -19.82 20.18 27.76
CA PRO A 175 -19.13 19.12 28.45
C PRO A 175 -19.52 17.77 27.85
N PHE A 176 -18.53 17.05 27.34
CA PHE A 176 -18.68 15.69 26.84
C PHE A 176 -19.01 14.78 28.03
N SER A 177 -20.25 14.28 28.08
CA SER A 177 -20.68 13.25 29.02
C SER A 177 -20.45 11.89 28.37
N GLU A 178 -19.41 11.20 28.84
CA GLU A 178 -19.10 9.82 28.44
C GLU A 178 -20.12 8.89 29.10
N LYS A 179 -21.20 8.54 28.38
CA LYS A 179 -22.05 7.42 28.79
C LYS A 179 -21.27 6.12 28.58
N ARG A 180 -20.59 5.67 29.63
CA ARG A 180 -20.14 4.27 29.77
C ARG A 180 -21.37 3.36 29.61
N GLN A 181 -21.50 2.74 28.44
CA GLN A 181 -22.40 1.60 28.31
C GLN A 181 -21.75 0.45 29.08
N THR A 182 -22.31 0.13 30.24
CA THR A 182 -21.97 -1.11 30.94
C THR A 182 -22.40 -2.29 30.06
N PRO A 183 -21.59 -3.35 29.92
CA PRO A 183 -22.00 -4.54 29.18
C PRO A 183 -23.31 -5.07 29.77
N ALA A 184 -24.30 -5.32 28.92
CA ALA A 184 -25.55 -5.94 29.33
C ALA A 184 -25.24 -7.29 29.99
N LYS A 185 -25.66 -7.47 31.25
CA LYS A 185 -25.62 -8.78 31.91
C LYS A 185 -26.55 -9.72 31.13
N VAL A 186 -25.97 -10.55 30.27
CA VAL A 186 -26.65 -11.69 29.67
C VAL A 186 -26.70 -12.79 30.72
N ASN A 187 -27.88 -13.02 31.30
CA ASN A 187 -28.11 -14.24 32.05
C ASN A 187 -28.16 -15.39 31.03
N ALA A 188 -27.30 -16.38 31.21
CA ALA A 188 -27.31 -17.62 30.43
C ALA A 188 -28.59 -18.42 30.76
N GLY A 189 -29.69 -18.04 30.11
CA GLY A 189 -30.92 -18.81 30.07
C GLY A 189 -30.74 -20.02 29.15
N SER A 190 -31.07 -21.19 29.68
CA SER A 190 -31.04 -22.51 29.05
C SER A 190 -31.43 -22.55 27.57
N GLY A 191 -30.65 -23.32 26.81
CA GLY A 191 -30.65 -23.51 25.36
C GLY A 191 -31.98 -23.36 24.63
N ARG A 192 -31.98 -22.49 23.61
CA ARG A 192 -32.89 -22.57 22.47
C ARG A 192 -32.04 -22.69 21.21
N GLN A 193 -32.19 -23.80 20.51
CA GLN A 193 -31.53 -24.05 19.22
C GLN A 193 -32.05 -23.05 18.18
N ALA A 194 -31.14 -22.48 17.40
CA ALA A 194 -31.47 -21.59 16.28
C ALA A 194 -32.09 -22.41 15.14
N GLN A 195 -33.36 -22.15 14.81
CA GLN A 195 -33.99 -22.69 13.61
C GLN A 195 -33.65 -21.82 12.39
N THR A 196 -32.99 -22.43 11.40
CA THR A 196 -32.78 -21.83 10.08
C THR A 196 -33.99 -22.13 9.18
N THR A 197 -34.73 -21.09 8.79
CA THR A 197 -35.77 -21.21 7.77
C THR A 197 -35.12 -21.24 6.39
N LYS A 198 -35.16 -22.40 5.72
CA LYS A 198 -34.76 -22.55 4.32
C LYS A 198 -35.75 -21.77 3.45
N GLN A 199 -35.37 -20.58 2.99
CA GLN A 199 -36.13 -19.88 1.96
C GLN A 199 -35.88 -20.53 0.59
N THR A 200 -36.94 -21.09 0.03
CA THR A 200 -37.06 -21.68 -1.29
C THR A 200 -36.86 -20.63 -2.39
N SER A 201 -36.38 -21.11 -3.54
CA SER A 201 -35.87 -20.35 -4.69
C SER A 201 -36.81 -19.24 -5.21
N GLY A 202 -36.55 -17.99 -4.81
CA GLY A 202 -37.03 -16.80 -5.52
C GLY A 202 -36.09 -16.49 -6.69
N LYS A 203 -36.58 -16.62 -7.93
CA LYS A 203 -35.86 -16.18 -9.15
C LYS A 203 -35.59 -14.68 -9.06
N ARG A 204 -34.35 -14.29 -8.75
CA ARG A 204 -33.91 -12.89 -8.76
C ARG A 204 -33.62 -12.48 -10.21
N HIS A 205 -34.45 -11.60 -10.76
CA HIS A 205 -34.26 -11.01 -12.08
C HIS A 205 -33.32 -9.81 -11.97
N PHE A 206 -32.24 -9.80 -12.76
CA PHE A 206 -31.32 -8.67 -12.86
C PHE A 206 -31.31 -8.17 -14.31
N THR A 207 -31.50 -6.87 -14.51
CA THR A 207 -31.45 -6.23 -15.82
C THR A 207 -30.10 -5.53 -15.99
N ILE A 208 -29.29 -5.99 -16.94
CA ILE A 208 -28.00 -5.37 -17.28
C ILE A 208 -28.28 -4.29 -18.34
N ARG A 209 -27.97 -3.03 -18.03
CA ARG A 209 -27.96 -1.94 -19.03
C ARG A 209 -26.56 -1.86 -19.63
N GLN A 210 -26.47 -2.14 -20.93
CA GLN A 210 -25.27 -1.90 -21.70
C GLN A 210 -25.15 -0.39 -22.00
N LYS A 211 -23.91 0.11 -21.96
CA LYS A 211 -23.54 1.48 -22.31
C LYS A 211 -22.96 1.51 -23.71
#